data_AF-A0A2D4I359-F1
#
_entry.id   AF-A0A2D4I359-F1
#
_cell.length_a   1.000
_cell.length_b   1.000
_cell.length_c   1.000
_cell.angle_alpha   90.00
_cell.angle_beta   90.00
_cell.angle_gamma   90.00
#
_symmetry.space_group_name_H-M   'P 1'
#
loop_
_entity.id
_entity.type
_entity.pdbx_description
1 polymer ?
#
loop_
_entity_poly.entity_id
_entity_poly.type
_entity_poly.pdbx_seq_one_letter_code
_entity_poly.pdbx_strand_id
1 'polypeptide(L)'
;YMGGEGMPRHRRSRLVALRRSQQAEDAAEEEDDGAEPAEFQVPGKIGAKKQRKLEEKQARKAQREAEEVEREERKKVEQKRDEERHLEEERLRQEEERKEEELKKAKEEEERREYEEYLKLKEGFVVEEEGMDEAMTEEQSRSFVTELLNYIKNAKVVLLEDLASHLGLRTQDAINRVQDLMADGTL
;
A
#
# COMPACT_ATOMS: atom_id res chain seq x y z
N TYR A 1 -20.27 -38.69 7.60
CA TYR A 1 -20.24 -38.18 8.98
C TYR A 1 -20.35 -36.65 8.90
N MET A 2 -21.56 -36.08 8.93
CA MET A 2 -22.37 -35.68 10.11
C MET A 2 -21.76 -34.49 10.88
N GLY A 3 -22.50 -33.39 10.94
CA GLY A 3 -22.27 -32.28 11.89
C GLY A 3 -22.76 -30.93 11.36
N GLY A 4 -24.04 -30.61 11.57
CA GLY A 4 -24.58 -29.26 11.41
C GLY A 4 -24.94 -28.65 12.77
N GLU A 5 -24.88 -27.33 12.90
CA GLU A 5 -25.33 -26.51 14.05
C GLU A 5 -25.03 -25.04 13.68
N GLY A 6 -25.87 -24.02 13.82
CA GLY A 6 -27.26 -23.86 14.27
C GLY A 6 -27.61 -22.37 14.08
N MET A 7 -28.64 -22.06 13.30
CA MET A 7 -29.11 -20.69 13.06
C MET A 7 -29.79 -20.10 14.29
N PRO A 8 -29.51 -18.84 14.70
CA PRO A 8 -30.17 -18.21 15.84
C PRO A 8 -31.56 -17.69 15.45
N ARG A 9 -32.55 -18.60 15.36
CA ARG A 9 -33.94 -18.29 14.96
C ARG A 9 -34.84 -17.78 16.09
N HIS A 10 -34.32 -17.51 17.28
CA HIS A 10 -35.16 -17.34 18.48
C HIS A 10 -35.26 -15.92 19.07
N ARG A 11 -34.76 -14.88 18.38
CA ARG A 11 -35.01 -13.47 18.78
C ARG A 11 -35.97 -12.71 17.86
N ARG A 12 -36.12 -13.13 16.59
CA ARG A 12 -37.08 -12.51 15.65
C ARG A 12 -38.54 -12.77 16.00
N SER A 13 -38.85 -13.95 16.57
CA SER A 13 -40.24 -14.36 16.83
C SER A 13 -40.93 -13.54 17.94
N ARG A 14 -40.22 -13.17 19.01
CA ARG A 14 -40.79 -12.40 20.13
C ARG A 14 -41.16 -10.97 19.74
N LEU A 15 -40.35 -10.31 18.92
CA LEU A 15 -40.63 -8.96 18.43
C LEU A 15 -41.84 -8.94 17.47
N VAL A 16 -42.00 -9.97 16.64
CA VAL A 16 -43.17 -10.10 15.76
C VAL A 16 -44.45 -10.38 16.56
N ALA A 17 -44.39 -11.20 17.60
CA ALA A 17 -45.54 -11.46 18.47
C ALA A 17 -46.00 -10.20 19.24
N LEU A 18 -45.06 -9.42 19.79
CA LEU A 18 -45.36 -8.18 20.51
C LEU A 18 -45.92 -7.08 19.60
N ARG A 19 -45.41 -6.99 18.36
CA ARG A 19 -45.95 -6.05 17.36
C ARG A 19 -47.36 -6.43 16.93
N ARG A 20 -47.64 -7.74 16.81
CA ARG A 20 -48.96 -8.26 16.44
C ARG A 20 -49.99 -8.10 17.56
N SER A 21 -49.58 -8.16 18.83
CA SER A 21 -50.48 -7.89 19.97
C SER A 21 -50.82 -6.40 20.08
N GLN A 22 -49.84 -5.51 19.93
CA GLN A 22 -50.11 -4.06 19.92
C GLN A 22 -51.02 -3.65 18.76
N GLN A 23 -50.81 -4.23 17.57
CA GLN A 23 -51.63 -3.95 16.40
C GLN A 23 -53.05 -4.54 16.51
N ALA A 24 -53.25 -5.59 17.31
CA ALA A 24 -54.57 -6.14 17.61
C ALA A 24 -55.33 -5.33 18.67
N GLU A 25 -54.62 -4.75 19.65
CA GLU A 25 -55.22 -3.87 20.66
C GLU A 25 -55.62 -2.51 20.06
N ASP A 26 -54.81 -1.92 19.18
CA ASP A 26 -55.18 -0.68 18.47
C ASP A 26 -56.34 -0.91 17.47
N ALA A 27 -56.44 -2.08 16.83
CA ALA A 27 -57.57 -2.40 15.94
C ALA A 27 -58.89 -2.62 16.71
N ALA A 28 -58.83 -3.21 17.90
CA ALA A 28 -60.00 -3.39 18.76
C ALA A 28 -60.47 -2.07 19.41
N GLU A 29 -59.57 -1.10 19.63
CA GLU A 29 -59.95 0.25 20.09
C GLU A 29 -60.55 1.14 18.97
N GLU A 30 -60.27 0.87 17.68
CA GLU A 30 -60.93 1.57 16.56
C GLU A 30 -62.28 0.96 16.15
N GLU A 31 -62.48 -0.35 16.33
CA GLU A 31 -63.75 -1.01 15.96
C GLU A 31 -64.91 -0.73 16.95
N ASP A 32 -64.61 -0.35 18.19
CA ASP A 32 -65.62 0.06 19.20
C ASP A 32 -66.19 1.48 18.96
N ASP A 33 -65.60 2.27 18.04
CA ASP A 33 -66.01 3.64 17.72
C ASP A 33 -66.79 3.73 16.39
N GLY A 34 -67.29 2.59 15.87
CA GLY A 34 -67.88 2.49 14.52
C GLY A 34 -69.19 1.73 14.39
N ALA A 35 -69.84 1.30 15.47
CA ALA A 35 -71.08 0.53 15.40
C ALA A 35 -72.12 0.90 16.46
N GLU A 36 -72.56 2.17 16.50
CA GLU A 36 -73.93 2.53 16.86
C GLU A 36 -74.37 3.78 16.06
N PRO A 37 -75.65 3.85 15.65
CA PRO A 37 -76.07 4.53 14.44
C PRO A 37 -75.93 6.04 14.55
N ALA A 38 -75.76 6.67 13.38
CA ALA A 38 -75.90 8.10 13.18
C ALA A 38 -77.29 8.59 13.65
N GLU A 39 -77.43 8.92 14.93
CA GLU A 39 -78.48 9.78 15.43
C GLU A 39 -77.93 11.19 15.58
N PHE A 40 -78.33 12.01 14.61
CA PHE A 40 -78.26 13.45 14.65
C PHE A 40 -78.93 13.97 15.93
N GLN A 41 -78.15 14.20 16.98
CA GLN A 41 -78.61 14.84 18.21
C GLN A 41 -77.84 16.14 18.41
N VAL A 42 -78.57 17.25 18.22
CA VAL A 42 -78.49 18.58 18.85
C VAL A 42 -77.19 19.03 19.52
N PRO A 43 -76.81 20.33 19.45
CA PRO A 43 -75.64 20.87 20.17
C PRO A 43 -75.94 20.92 21.69
N GLY A 44 -75.93 19.76 22.34
CA GLY A 44 -76.07 19.56 23.77
C GLY A 44 -74.70 19.59 24.43
N LYS A 45 -74.61 20.29 25.57
CA LYS A 45 -73.42 20.36 26.43
C LYS A 45 -72.87 18.95 26.68
N ILE A 46 -71.70 18.64 26.12
CA ILE A 46 -71.00 17.39 26.35
C ILE A 46 -70.72 17.28 27.85
N GLY A 47 -71.14 16.20 28.49
CA GLY A 47 -70.89 15.99 29.92
C GLY A 47 -69.38 15.88 30.21
N ALA A 48 -68.95 16.38 31.37
CA ALA A 48 -67.53 16.50 31.76
C ALA A 48 -66.71 15.21 31.58
N LYS A 49 -67.30 14.04 31.77
CA LYS A 49 -66.63 12.73 31.56
C LYS A 49 -66.31 12.45 30.09
N LYS A 50 -67.20 12.82 29.16
CA LYS A 50 -66.99 12.65 27.71
C LYS A 50 -65.96 13.65 27.18
N GLN A 51 -65.96 14.89 27.69
CA GLN A 51 -64.93 15.89 27.36
C GLN A 51 -63.54 15.41 27.77
N ARG A 52 -63.38 14.92 29.01
CA ARG A 52 -62.11 14.37 29.49
C ARG A 52 -61.61 13.17 28.66
N LYS A 53 -62.50 12.26 28.22
CA LYS A 53 -62.12 11.12 27.37
C LYS A 53 -61.66 11.57 25.98
N LEU A 54 -62.30 12.60 25.40
CA LEU A 54 -61.88 13.18 24.12
C LEU A 54 -60.53 13.90 24.23
N GLU A 55 -60.32 14.66 25.30
CA GLU A 55 -59.04 15.31 25.59
C GLU A 55 -57.92 14.29 25.82
N GLU A 56 -58.19 13.19 26.52
CA GLU A 56 -57.24 12.09 26.72
C GLU A 56 -56.90 11.35 25.41
N LYS A 57 -57.89 11.10 24.54
CA LYS A 57 -57.66 10.52 23.18
C LYS A 57 -56.83 11.45 22.30
N GLN A 58 -57.08 12.75 22.36
CA GLN A 58 -56.28 13.76 21.65
C GLN A 58 -54.86 13.87 22.20
N ALA A 59 -54.68 13.84 23.52
CA ALA A 59 -53.36 13.85 24.15
C ALA A 59 -52.56 12.59 23.81
N ARG A 60 -53.18 11.40 23.83
CA ARG A 60 -52.55 10.13 23.42
C ARG A 60 -52.15 10.15 21.94
N LYS A 61 -52.97 10.73 21.06
CA LYS A 61 -52.64 10.91 19.64
C LYS A 61 -51.48 11.89 19.44
N ALA A 62 -51.50 13.03 20.13
CA ALA A 62 -50.43 14.03 20.07
C ALA A 62 -49.09 13.48 20.59
N GLN A 63 -49.11 12.63 21.63
CA GLN A 63 -47.91 11.95 22.13
C GLN A 63 -47.33 10.97 21.10
N ARG A 64 -48.17 10.16 20.44
CA ARG A 64 -47.72 9.24 19.38
C ARG A 64 -47.11 10.00 18.20
N GLU A 65 -47.76 11.08 17.75
CA GLU A 65 -47.27 11.92 16.65
C GLU A 65 -45.93 12.59 17.00
N ALA A 66 -45.79 13.13 18.22
CA ALA A 66 -44.53 13.71 18.69
C ALA A 66 -43.39 12.68 18.73
N GLU A 67 -43.65 11.45 19.20
CA GLU A 67 -42.64 10.38 19.23
C GLU A 67 -42.22 9.94 17.81
N GLU A 68 -43.17 9.88 16.86
CA GLU A 68 -42.85 9.54 15.46
C GLU A 68 -42.01 10.63 14.79
N VAL A 69 -42.34 11.90 15.00
CA VAL A 69 -41.55 13.03 14.50
C VAL A 69 -40.14 13.01 15.11
N GLU A 70 -40.00 12.82 16.43
CA GLU A 70 -38.68 12.72 17.07
C GLU A 70 -37.86 11.56 16.50
N ARG A 71 -38.50 10.41 16.23
CA ARG A 71 -37.84 9.24 15.63
C ARG A 71 -37.40 9.52 14.19
N GLU A 72 -38.20 10.24 13.40
CA GLU A 72 -37.82 10.63 12.04
C GLU A 72 -36.72 11.69 12.01
N GLU A 73 -36.77 12.68 12.90
CA GLU A 73 -35.74 13.70 13.03
C GLU A 73 -34.41 13.07 13.44
N ARG A 74 -34.42 12.17 14.42
CA ARG A 74 -33.22 11.44 14.83
C ARG A 74 -32.60 10.66 13.67
N LYS A 75 -33.43 9.97 12.87
CA LYS A 75 -32.96 9.26 11.68
C LYS A 75 -32.37 10.21 10.63
N LYS A 76 -33.02 11.35 10.37
CA LYS A 76 -32.53 12.35 9.41
C LYS A 76 -31.20 12.96 9.84
N VAL A 77 -31.03 13.22 11.14
CA VAL A 77 -29.77 13.74 11.70
C VAL A 77 -28.65 12.69 11.60
N GLU A 78 -28.94 11.43 11.91
CA GLU A 78 -27.97 10.33 11.78
C GLU A 78 -27.56 10.13 10.31
N GLN A 79 -28.52 10.11 9.38
CA GLN A 79 -28.24 10.00 7.95
C GLN A 79 -27.35 11.14 7.44
N LYS A 80 -27.66 12.39 7.79
CA LYS A 80 -26.81 13.54 7.41
C LYS A 80 -25.39 13.42 7.97
N ARG A 81 -25.27 12.99 9.22
CA ARG A 81 -23.95 12.78 9.85
C ARG A 81 -23.17 11.65 9.19
N ASP A 82 -23.85 10.60 8.74
CA ASP A 82 -23.23 9.47 8.03
C ASP A 82 -22.80 9.87 6.62
N GLU A 83 -23.62 10.64 5.91
CA GLU A 83 -23.31 11.22 4.61
C GLU A 83 -22.10 12.16 4.69
N GLU A 84 -22.04 13.03 5.71
CA GLU A 84 -20.90 13.92 5.95
C GLU A 84 -19.60 13.13 6.21
N ARG A 85 -19.67 12.07 7.04
CA ARG A 85 -18.50 11.20 7.28
C ARG A 85 -18.05 10.49 6.01
N HIS A 86 -18.99 9.94 5.23
CA HIS A 86 -18.68 9.27 3.98
C HIS A 86 -18.05 10.22 2.96
N LEU A 87 -18.56 11.45 2.86
CA LEU A 87 -17.99 12.47 1.96
C LEU A 87 -16.57 12.88 2.39
N GLU A 88 -16.33 13.02 3.69
CA GLU A 88 -14.99 13.34 4.21
C GLU A 88 -14.00 12.19 4.01
N GLU A 89 -14.42 10.94 4.24
CA GLU A 89 -13.61 9.74 3.99
C GLU A 89 -13.24 9.61 2.51
N GLU A 90 -14.18 9.81 1.58
CA GLU A 90 -13.90 9.78 0.15
C GLU A 90 -12.94 10.91 -0.28
N ARG A 91 -13.08 12.11 0.30
CA ARG A 91 -12.14 13.21 0.04
C ARG A 91 -10.74 12.87 0.54
N LEU A 92 -10.61 12.29 1.73
CA LEU A 92 -9.33 11.87 2.30
C LEU A 92 -8.67 10.79 1.44
N ARG A 93 -9.44 9.80 0.97
CA ARG A 93 -8.93 8.75 0.06
C ARG A 93 -8.38 9.35 -1.23
N GLN A 94 -9.12 10.27 -1.86
CA GLN A 94 -8.64 10.95 -3.08
C GLN A 94 -7.39 11.79 -2.83
N GLU A 95 -7.26 12.42 -1.66
CA GLU A 95 -6.06 13.18 -1.30
C GLU A 95 -4.86 12.25 -1.02
N GLU A 96 -5.08 11.12 -0.34
CA GLU A 96 -4.06 10.10 -0.11
C GLU A 96 -3.58 9.47 -1.42
N GLU A 97 -4.49 9.09 -2.32
CA GLU A 97 -4.14 8.56 -3.65
C GLU A 97 -3.28 9.56 -4.44
N ARG A 98 -3.66 10.84 -4.45
CA ARG A 98 -2.86 11.89 -5.12
C ARG A 98 -1.47 12.03 -4.51
N LYS A 99 -1.36 12.02 -3.18
CA LYS A 99 -0.06 12.09 -2.49
C LYS A 99 0.78 10.86 -2.78
N GLU A 100 0.19 9.68 -2.83
CA GLU A 100 0.90 8.44 -3.16
C GLU A 100 1.41 8.45 -4.61
N GLU A 101 0.60 8.92 -5.56
CA GLU A 101 1.02 9.11 -6.96
C GLU A 101 2.17 10.13 -7.09
N GLU A 102 2.08 11.27 -6.39
CA GLU A 102 3.14 12.29 -6.37
C GLU A 102 4.44 11.73 -5.75
N LEU A 103 4.35 11.01 -4.64
CA LEU A 103 5.50 10.38 -4.00
C LEU A 103 6.14 9.31 -4.89
N LYS A 104 5.32 8.50 -5.58
CA LYS A 104 5.81 7.48 -6.51
C LYS A 104 6.53 8.13 -7.70
N LYS A 105 5.97 9.20 -8.25
CA LYS A 105 6.58 9.95 -9.36
C LYS A 105 7.88 10.63 -8.93
N ALA A 106 7.93 11.20 -7.73
CA ALA A 106 9.15 11.80 -7.19
C ALA A 106 10.26 10.77 -7.00
N LYS A 107 9.93 9.58 -6.47
CA LYS A 107 10.89 8.47 -6.34
C LYS A 107 11.42 7.98 -7.68
N GLU A 108 10.54 7.82 -8.69
CA GLU A 108 10.97 7.42 -10.03
C GLU A 108 11.90 8.45 -10.67
N GLU A 109 11.64 9.74 -10.47
CA GLU A 109 12.53 10.81 -10.95
C GLU A 109 13.88 10.84 -10.22
N GLU A 110 13.87 10.61 -8.90
CA GLU A 110 15.09 10.50 -8.09
C GLU A 110 15.93 9.29 -8.52
N GLU A 111 15.32 8.11 -8.65
CA GLU A 111 15.98 6.88 -9.12
C GLU A 111 16.58 7.06 -10.52
N ARG A 112 15.88 7.76 -11.43
CA ARG A 112 16.40 8.07 -12.75
C ARG A 112 17.64 8.97 -12.68
N ARG A 113 17.63 10.00 -11.83
CA ARG A 113 18.78 10.89 -11.63
C ARG A 113 19.96 10.14 -11.03
N GLU A 114 19.71 9.31 -10.02
CA GLU A 114 20.74 8.46 -9.41
C GLU A 114 21.34 7.49 -10.43
N TYR A 115 20.53 6.91 -11.32
CA TYR A 115 21.02 6.02 -12.37
C TYR A 115 21.89 6.76 -13.41
N GLU A 116 21.50 7.97 -13.80
CA GLU A 116 22.31 8.84 -14.68
C GLU A 116 23.65 9.20 -14.02
N GLU A 117 23.64 9.54 -12.72
CA GLU A 117 24.84 9.81 -11.94
C GLU A 117 25.73 8.57 -11.81
N TYR A 118 25.12 7.40 -11.56
CA TYR A 118 25.83 6.12 -11.49
C TYR A 118 26.50 5.79 -12.82
N LEU A 119 25.81 5.97 -13.95
CA LEU A 119 26.41 5.76 -15.28
C LEU A 119 27.58 6.70 -15.53
N LYS A 120 27.45 7.97 -15.17
CA LYS A 120 28.54 8.95 -15.29
C LYS A 120 29.75 8.58 -14.43
N LEU A 121 29.52 8.14 -13.20
CA LEU A 121 30.59 7.68 -12.32
C LEU A 121 31.22 6.39 -12.87
N LYS A 122 30.40 5.44 -13.33
CA LYS A 122 30.83 4.18 -13.92
C LYS A 122 31.67 4.39 -15.18
N GLU A 123 31.31 5.36 -16.02
CA GLU A 123 32.11 5.75 -17.19
C GLU A 123 33.45 6.36 -16.79
N GLY A 124 33.47 7.14 -15.70
CA GLY A 124 34.71 7.68 -15.12
C GLY A 124 35.60 6.61 -14.47
N PHE A 125 35.05 5.46 -14.09
CA PHE A 125 35.81 4.27 -13.73
C PHE A 125 36.36 3.60 -14.99
N VAL A 126 37.50 4.09 -15.47
CA VAL A 126 38.38 3.28 -16.30
C VAL A 126 38.94 2.20 -15.38
N VAL A 127 38.49 0.97 -15.57
CA VAL A 127 39.22 -0.18 -15.04
C VAL A 127 40.53 -0.19 -15.81
N GLU A 128 41.61 0.27 -15.20
CA GLU A 128 42.96 0.03 -15.70
C GLU A 128 43.08 -1.50 -15.80
N GLU A 129 42.91 -2.01 -17.03
CA GLU A 129 43.23 -3.38 -17.39
C GLU A 129 44.75 -3.49 -17.33
N GLU A 130 45.27 -3.53 -16.10
CA GLU A 130 46.66 -3.78 -15.78
C GLU A 130 46.97 -5.20 -16.29
N GLY A 131 47.39 -5.29 -17.57
CA GLY A 131 47.87 -6.52 -18.19
C GLY A 131 47.23 -6.98 -19.49
N MET A 132 46.60 -6.10 -20.30
CA MET A 132 46.54 -6.43 -21.75
C MET A 132 47.94 -6.20 -22.33
N ASP A 133 48.74 -7.26 -22.34
CA ASP A 133 49.92 -7.37 -23.20
C ASP A 133 49.44 -7.11 -24.64
N GLU A 134 49.66 -5.90 -25.16
CA GLU A 134 49.72 -5.71 -26.60
C GLU A 134 50.70 -6.77 -27.11
N ALA A 135 50.19 -7.73 -27.89
CA ALA A 135 51.02 -8.78 -28.43
C ALA A 135 52.16 -8.12 -29.22
N MET A 136 53.34 -8.08 -28.60
CA MET A 136 54.52 -7.48 -29.20
C MET A 136 54.70 -8.09 -30.59
N THR A 137 54.98 -7.24 -31.58
CA THR A 137 55.34 -7.76 -32.90
C THR A 137 56.57 -8.65 -32.77
N GLU A 138 56.77 -9.60 -33.69
CA GLU A 138 57.91 -10.52 -33.63
C GLU A 138 59.25 -9.77 -33.56
N GLU A 139 59.36 -8.61 -34.20
CA GLU A 139 60.57 -7.78 -34.19
C GLU A 139 60.80 -7.13 -32.81
N GLN A 140 59.74 -6.63 -32.17
CA GLN A 140 59.81 -6.09 -30.81
C GLN A 140 60.17 -7.18 -29.80
N SER A 141 59.57 -8.36 -29.93
CA SER A 141 59.87 -9.53 -29.08
C SER A 141 61.34 -9.94 -29.20
N ARG A 142 61.91 -9.94 -30.41
CA ARG A 142 63.32 -10.26 -30.64
C ARG A 142 64.24 -9.20 -30.06
N SER A 143 63.95 -7.91 -30.26
CA SER A 143 64.73 -6.82 -29.68
C SER A 143 64.75 -6.92 -28.15
N PHE A 144 63.58 -7.14 -27.56
CA PHE A 144 63.40 -7.30 -26.13
C PHE A 144 64.23 -8.47 -25.57
N VAL A 145 64.17 -9.65 -26.19
CA VAL A 145 64.97 -10.82 -25.75
C VAL A 145 66.48 -10.51 -25.85
N THR A 146 66.92 -9.80 -26.89
CA THR A 146 68.33 -9.42 -27.02
C THR A 146 68.78 -8.44 -25.93
N GLU A 147 67.94 -7.48 -25.55
CA GLU A 147 68.22 -6.53 -24.46
C GLU A 147 68.31 -7.24 -23.11
N LEU A 148 67.36 -8.12 -22.82
CA LEU A 148 67.34 -8.99 -21.64
C LEU A 148 68.64 -9.80 -21.52
N LEU A 149 69.05 -10.48 -22.60
CA LEU A 149 70.28 -11.28 -22.63
C LEU A 149 71.55 -10.42 -22.45
N ASN A 150 71.59 -9.24 -23.07
CA ASN A 150 72.71 -8.32 -22.93
C ASN A 150 72.85 -7.82 -21.49
N TYR A 151 71.73 -7.51 -20.83
CA TYR A 151 71.74 -7.09 -19.44
C TYR A 151 72.30 -8.20 -18.52
N ILE A 152 71.81 -9.43 -18.68
CA ILE A 152 72.25 -10.57 -17.87
C ILE A 152 73.73 -10.89 -18.12
N LYS A 153 74.20 -10.82 -19.37
CA LYS A 153 75.62 -11.10 -19.70
C LYS A 153 76.59 -10.05 -19.17
N ASN A 154 76.16 -8.80 -19.06
CA ASN A 154 76.99 -7.71 -18.56
C ASN A 154 77.05 -7.66 -17.02
N ALA A 155 76.03 -8.19 -16.34
CA ALA A 155 75.92 -8.18 -14.89
C ALA A 155 76.37 -9.52 -14.27
N LYS A 156 77.35 -9.47 -13.36
CA LYS A 156 77.83 -10.68 -12.66
C LYS A 156 76.78 -11.29 -11.72
N VAL A 157 75.91 -10.46 -11.16
CA VAL A 157 74.79 -10.85 -10.27
C VAL A 157 73.61 -9.97 -10.66
N VAL A 158 72.47 -10.58 -10.99
CA VAL A 158 71.24 -9.90 -11.40
C VAL A 158 70.16 -10.12 -10.35
N LEU A 159 69.55 -9.03 -9.89
CA LEU A 159 68.32 -9.07 -9.08
C LEU A 159 67.13 -9.04 -10.03
N LEU A 160 66.17 -9.96 -9.86
CA LEU A 160 65.03 -10.08 -10.78
C LEU A 160 64.06 -8.89 -10.69
N GLU A 161 63.97 -8.24 -9.52
CA GLU A 161 63.20 -6.99 -9.34
C GLU A 161 63.80 -5.83 -10.15
N ASP A 162 65.14 -5.73 -10.18
CA ASP A 162 65.87 -4.71 -10.93
C ASP A 162 65.82 -4.99 -12.44
N LEU A 163 65.91 -6.27 -12.83
CA LEU A 163 65.71 -6.70 -14.21
C LEU A 163 64.32 -6.35 -14.73
N ALA A 164 63.30 -6.61 -13.92
CA ALA A 164 61.91 -6.29 -14.23
C ALA A 164 61.72 -4.77 -14.34
N SER A 165 62.32 -4.00 -13.44
CA SER A 165 62.28 -2.53 -13.46
C SER A 165 62.96 -1.94 -14.71
N HIS A 166 64.12 -2.47 -15.11
CA HIS A 166 64.84 -2.02 -16.31
C HIS A 166 64.07 -2.31 -17.61
N LEU A 167 63.32 -3.41 -17.66
CA LEU A 167 62.57 -3.82 -18.84
C LEU A 167 61.09 -3.39 -18.81
N GLY A 168 60.65 -2.74 -17.72
CA GLY A 168 59.26 -2.30 -17.54
C GLY A 168 58.26 -3.45 -17.39
N LEU A 169 58.68 -4.58 -16.83
CA LEU A 169 57.86 -5.79 -16.66
C LEU A 169 57.44 -5.97 -15.20
N ARG A 170 56.42 -6.80 -14.97
CA ARG A 170 56.17 -7.35 -13.64
C ARG A 170 57.31 -8.29 -13.27
N THR A 171 57.69 -8.32 -11.99
CA THR A 171 58.75 -9.20 -11.49
C THR A 171 58.50 -10.68 -11.81
N GLN A 172 57.23 -11.12 -11.80
CA GLN A 172 56.89 -12.51 -12.17
C GLN A 172 57.10 -12.80 -13.65
N ASP A 173 56.86 -11.83 -14.54
CA ASP A 173 57.09 -12.03 -15.97
C ASP A 173 58.59 -12.10 -16.26
N ALA A 174 59.39 -11.26 -15.59
CA ALA A 174 60.85 -11.37 -15.65
C ALA A 174 61.35 -12.75 -15.14
N ILE A 175 60.78 -13.28 -14.06
CA ILE A 175 61.09 -14.64 -13.56
C ILE A 175 60.79 -15.69 -14.64
N ASN A 176 59.58 -15.67 -15.20
CA ASN A 176 59.13 -16.64 -16.19
C ASN A 176 60.03 -16.61 -17.44
N ARG A 177 60.33 -15.42 -17.97
CA ARG A 177 61.20 -15.26 -19.15
C ARG A 177 62.62 -15.77 -18.93
N VAL A 178 63.19 -15.54 -17.74
CA VAL A 178 64.52 -16.07 -17.41
C VAL A 178 64.49 -17.58 -17.31
N GLN A 179 63.45 -18.16 -16.70
CA GLN A 179 63.28 -19.62 -16.63
C GLN A 179 63.14 -20.25 -18.01
N ASP A 180 62.37 -19.64 -18.91
CA ASP A 180 62.21 -20.10 -20.29
C ASP A 180 63.57 -20.10 -21.02
N LEU A 181 64.34 -19.02 -20.91
CA LEU A 181 65.66 -18.92 -21.53
C LEU A 181 66.68 -19.94 -21.00
N MET A 182 66.60 -20.28 -19.71
CA MET A 182 67.39 -21.35 -19.11
C MET A 182 66.94 -22.74 -19.59
N ALA A 183 65.63 -22.95 -19.76
CA ALA A 183 65.07 -24.20 -20.29
C ALA A 183 65.45 -24.43 -21.76
N ASP A 184 65.47 -23.35 -22.56
CA ASP A 184 65.88 -23.35 -23.96
C ASP A 184 67.40 -23.45 -24.14
N GLY A 185 68.19 -23.35 -23.05
CA GLY A 185 69.65 -23.39 -23.09
C GLY A 185 70.30 -22.17 -23.74
N THR A 186 69.55 -21.07 -23.86
CA THR A 186 70.04 -19.79 -24.40
C THR A 186 70.81 -18.99 -23.34
N LEU A 187 70.56 -19.29 -22.06
CA LEU A 187 71.20 -18.72 -20.88
C LEU A 187 71.93 -19.79 -20.04
#